data_AF-A0A9D7D7R2-F1
#
_entry.id   AF-A0A9D7D7R2-F1
#
_cell.length_a   1.000
_cell.length_b   1.000
_cell.length_c   1.000
_cell.angle_alpha   90.00
_cell.angle_beta   90.00
_cell.angle_gamma   90.00
#
_symmetry.space_group_name_H-M   'P 1'
#
loop_
_entity.id
_entity.type
_entity.pdbx_description
1 polymer ?
#
loop_
_entity_poly.entity_id
_entity_poly.type
_entity_poly.pdbx_seq_one_letter_code
_entity_poly.pdbx_strand_id
1 'polypeptide(L)'
;MADVFISCSRLDRDRVQPIAERLSSLGYSVWWDTRDGQANIDEVERQFADARAIVTVWSDNARNSSSVLAQSAQALDEERLLQMRLDDMRLPAPFEELKTADLHSGKAEWGLLEASLARLVRENRPLEPIDHRALRNAQPNIVGAPRLLLAAVTLALVAFSVALTAAFNGVMRPDDFQLAMFGMLVVSVLCALVAAQRLFSIRRAGG
;
A
#
# COMPACT_ATOMS: atom_id res chain seq x y z
N MET A 1 -13.26 -18.41 -15.85
CA MET A 1 -12.79 -17.07 -15.43
C MET A 1 -13.84 -16.49 -14.50
N ALA A 2 -13.42 -15.81 -13.45
CA ALA A 2 -14.35 -15.18 -12.53
C ALA A 2 -14.83 -13.83 -13.07
N ASP A 3 -16.09 -13.50 -12.83
CA ASP A 3 -16.62 -12.16 -13.10
C ASP A 3 -16.09 -11.17 -12.06
N VAL A 4 -15.98 -11.64 -10.80
CA VAL A 4 -15.64 -10.84 -9.64
C VAL A 4 -14.46 -11.46 -8.90
N PHE A 5 -13.43 -10.67 -8.65
CA PHE A 5 -12.33 -11.02 -7.76
C PHE A 5 -12.50 -10.25 -6.45
N ILE A 6 -12.43 -10.93 -5.30
CA ILE A 6 -12.45 -10.28 -4.00
C ILE A 6 -11.02 -10.16 -3.46
N SER A 7 -10.55 -8.92 -3.32
CA SER A 7 -9.31 -8.60 -2.61
C SER A 7 -9.62 -8.35 -1.14
N CYS A 8 -9.05 -9.16 -0.26
CA CYS A 8 -9.27 -9.07 1.18
C CYS A 8 -8.05 -9.57 1.96
N SER A 9 -7.98 -9.26 3.26
CA SER A 9 -6.98 -9.87 4.12
C SER A 9 -7.32 -11.33 4.41
N ARG A 10 -6.29 -12.18 4.49
CA ARG A 10 -6.42 -13.58 4.90
C ARG A 10 -7.00 -13.72 6.32
N LEU A 11 -6.88 -12.68 7.15
CA LEU A 11 -7.42 -12.68 8.51
C LEU A 11 -8.93 -12.42 8.56
N ASP A 12 -9.54 -11.96 7.47
CA ASP A 12 -10.98 -11.62 7.42
C ASP A 12 -11.81 -12.63 6.64
N ARG A 13 -11.29 -13.84 6.38
CA ARG A 13 -11.94 -14.87 5.56
C ARG A 13 -13.37 -15.15 6.00
N ASP A 14 -13.58 -15.40 7.29
CA ASP A 14 -14.89 -15.73 7.86
C ASP A 14 -15.90 -14.58 7.64
N ARG A 15 -15.40 -13.34 7.62
CA ARG A 15 -16.22 -12.14 7.39
C ARG A 15 -16.49 -11.89 5.91
N VAL A 16 -15.58 -12.32 5.04
CA VAL A 16 -15.67 -12.16 3.57
C VAL A 16 -16.49 -13.28 2.93
N GLN A 17 -16.48 -14.49 3.51
CA GLN A 17 -17.27 -15.62 3.03
C GLN A 17 -18.75 -15.28 2.73
N PRO A 18 -19.52 -14.66 3.64
CA PRO A 18 -20.92 -14.32 3.36
C PRO A 18 -21.07 -13.31 2.21
N ILE A 19 -20.04 -12.48 1.96
CA ILE A 19 -20.02 -11.55 0.83
C ILE A 19 -19.86 -12.32 -0.48
N ALA A 20 -18.92 -13.26 -0.52
CA ALA A 20 -18.69 -14.10 -1.69
C ALA A 20 -19.91 -14.97 -2.01
N GLU A 21 -20.56 -15.53 -0.99
CA GLU A 21 -21.79 -16.33 -1.12
C GLU A 21 -22.94 -15.48 -1.67
N ARG A 22 -23.13 -14.27 -1.14
CA ARG A 22 -24.15 -13.34 -1.65
C ARG A 22 -23.91 -12.97 -3.10
N LEU A 23 -22.68 -12.58 -3.47
CA LEU A 23 -22.33 -12.25 -4.85
C LEU A 23 -22.57 -13.45 -5.79
N SER A 24 -22.23 -14.66 -5.33
CA SER A 24 -22.52 -15.90 -6.08
C SER A 24 -24.03 -16.14 -6.23
N SER A 25 -24.83 -15.87 -5.19
CA SER A 25 -26.30 -15.99 -5.24
C SER A 25 -26.97 -15.03 -6.23
N LEU A 26 -26.30 -13.91 -6.54
CA LEU A 26 -26.72 -12.97 -7.58
C LEU A 26 -26.35 -13.43 -9.00
N GLY A 27 -25.72 -14.60 -9.13
CA GLY A 27 -25.36 -15.22 -10.41
C GLY A 27 -24.00 -14.82 -10.98
N TYR A 28 -23.11 -14.24 -10.15
CA TYR A 28 -21.74 -13.92 -10.56
C TYR A 28 -20.79 -15.08 -10.26
N SER A 29 -19.82 -15.30 -11.15
CA SER A 29 -18.67 -16.16 -10.85
C SER A 29 -17.70 -15.39 -9.96
N VAL A 30 -17.51 -15.83 -8.71
CA VAL A 30 -16.70 -15.14 -7.71
C VAL A 30 -15.42 -15.92 -7.43
N TRP A 31 -14.28 -15.24 -7.46
CA TRP A 31 -13.01 -15.78 -7.02
C TRP A 31 -12.46 -15.00 -5.83
N TRP A 32 -11.97 -15.74 -4.84
CA TRP A 32 -11.22 -15.23 -3.70
C TRP A 32 -10.42 -16.37 -3.09
N ASP A 33 -9.33 -16.06 -2.40
CA ASP A 33 -8.46 -17.07 -1.80
C ASP A 33 -9.12 -17.71 -0.56
N THR A 34 -9.75 -18.87 -0.75
CA THR A 34 -10.40 -19.67 0.32
C THR A 34 -9.48 -20.68 1.01
N ARG A 35 -8.22 -20.80 0.57
CA ARG A 35 -7.29 -21.88 0.98
C ARG A 35 -6.15 -21.42 1.90
N ASP A 36 -6.40 -20.52 2.84
CA ASP A 36 -5.39 -19.99 3.79
C ASP A 36 -4.10 -19.43 3.17
N GLY A 37 -4.12 -19.00 1.90
CA GLY A 37 -2.92 -18.52 1.22
C GLY A 37 -2.21 -19.59 0.40
N GLN A 38 -2.77 -20.79 0.26
CA GLN A 38 -2.21 -21.85 -0.59
C GLN A 38 -2.40 -21.62 -2.09
N ALA A 39 -3.20 -20.62 -2.50
CA ALA A 39 -3.32 -20.28 -3.91
C ALA A 39 -1.94 -19.87 -4.45
N ASN A 40 -1.52 -20.48 -5.57
CA ASN A 40 -0.29 -20.08 -6.22
C ASN A 40 -0.42 -18.64 -6.72
N ILE A 41 0.64 -17.84 -6.58
CA ILE A 41 0.70 -16.45 -7.03
C ILE A 41 0.24 -16.33 -8.49
N ASP A 42 0.71 -17.23 -9.37
CA ASP A 42 0.32 -17.23 -10.79
C ASP A 42 -1.20 -17.40 -10.99
N GLU A 43 -1.84 -18.21 -10.13
CA GLU A 43 -3.29 -18.38 -10.18
C GLU A 43 -4.02 -17.13 -9.70
N VAL A 44 -3.54 -16.52 -8.60
CA VAL A 44 -4.09 -15.26 -8.07
C VAL A 44 -4.00 -14.16 -9.12
N GLU A 45 -2.83 -13.99 -9.75
CA GLU A 45 -2.59 -12.97 -10.77
C GLU A 45 -3.44 -13.20 -12.01
N ARG A 46 -3.57 -14.44 -12.47
CA ARG A 46 -4.44 -14.78 -13.59
C ARG A 46 -5.90 -14.47 -13.29
N GLN A 47 -6.40 -14.87 -12.12
CA GLN A 47 -7.78 -14.61 -11.73
C GLN A 47 -8.04 -13.12 -11.52
N PHE A 48 -7.05 -12.39 -10.98
CA PHE A 48 -7.09 -10.95 -10.87
C PHE A 48 -7.14 -10.29 -12.25
N ALA A 49 -6.28 -10.68 -13.20
CA ALA A 49 -6.26 -10.13 -14.54
C ALA A 49 -7.56 -10.41 -15.33
N ASP A 50 -8.09 -11.63 -15.20
CA ASP A 50 -9.28 -12.07 -15.94
C ASP A 50 -10.59 -11.51 -15.37
N ALA A 51 -10.60 -11.05 -14.11
CA ALA A 51 -11.80 -10.57 -13.46
C ALA A 51 -12.29 -9.23 -14.03
N ARG A 52 -13.61 -9.08 -14.16
CA ARG A 52 -14.23 -7.88 -14.72
C ARG A 52 -14.46 -6.80 -13.67
N ALA A 53 -14.65 -7.21 -12.43
CA ALA A 53 -14.73 -6.32 -11.28
C ALA A 53 -13.83 -6.83 -10.15
N ILE A 54 -13.14 -5.91 -9.50
CA ILE A 54 -12.33 -6.18 -8.32
C ILE A 54 -13.03 -5.55 -7.12
N VAL A 55 -13.53 -6.37 -6.21
CA VAL A 55 -14.15 -5.92 -4.97
C VAL A 55 -13.09 -5.95 -3.87
N THR A 56 -12.65 -4.78 -3.42
CA THR A 56 -11.80 -4.69 -2.24
C THR A 56 -12.66 -4.63 -0.99
N VAL A 57 -12.42 -5.53 -0.05
CA VAL A 57 -13.09 -5.56 1.25
C VAL A 57 -12.13 -5.02 2.32
N TRP A 58 -12.42 -3.81 2.77
CA TRP A 58 -11.64 -3.08 3.77
C TRP A 58 -12.02 -3.47 5.20
N SER A 59 -10.98 -3.66 5.99
CA SER A 59 -10.99 -3.97 7.42
C SER A 59 -9.71 -3.39 8.04
N ASP A 60 -9.59 -3.45 9.36
CA ASP A 60 -8.33 -3.07 10.02
C ASP A 60 -7.13 -3.95 9.61
N ASN A 61 -7.39 -5.20 9.19
CA ASN A 61 -6.35 -6.07 8.67
C ASN A 61 -6.00 -5.74 7.21
N ALA A 62 -7.01 -5.48 6.37
CA ALA A 62 -6.85 -5.26 4.94
C ALA A 62 -6.18 -3.92 4.62
N ARG A 63 -6.48 -2.86 5.41
CA ARG A 63 -5.88 -1.53 5.20
C ARG A 63 -4.35 -1.51 5.33
N ASN A 64 -3.79 -2.49 6.04
CA ASN A 64 -2.35 -2.64 6.27
C ASN A 64 -1.71 -3.74 5.40
N SER A 65 -2.50 -4.43 4.57
CA SER A 65 -2.01 -5.51 3.72
C SER A 65 -1.43 -4.96 2.42
N SER A 66 -0.13 -5.17 2.20
CA SER A 66 0.57 -4.72 0.99
C SER A 66 -0.03 -5.29 -0.29
N SER A 67 -0.45 -6.55 -0.27
CA SER A 67 -1.09 -7.20 -1.42
C SER A 67 -2.46 -6.62 -1.72
N VAL A 68 -3.28 -6.35 -0.70
CA VAL A 68 -4.60 -5.72 -0.89
C VAL A 68 -4.42 -4.32 -1.46
N LEU A 69 -3.54 -3.50 -0.87
CA LEU A 69 -3.25 -2.15 -1.35
C LEU A 69 -2.78 -2.14 -2.81
N ALA A 70 -1.88 -3.05 -3.19
CA ALA A 70 -1.39 -3.14 -4.56
C ALA A 70 -2.49 -3.54 -5.55
N GLN A 71 -3.29 -4.56 -5.22
CA GLN A 71 -4.41 -5.01 -6.05
C GLN A 71 -5.48 -3.92 -6.19
N SER A 72 -5.82 -3.22 -5.11
CA SER A 72 -6.79 -2.13 -5.13
C SER A 72 -6.29 -0.95 -5.97
N ALA A 73 -5.00 -0.61 -5.86
CA ALA A 73 -4.41 0.45 -6.68
C ALA A 73 -4.45 0.10 -8.17
N GLN A 74 -4.06 -1.12 -8.54
CA GLN A 74 -4.14 -1.57 -9.91
C GLN A 74 -5.58 -1.60 -10.44
N ALA A 75 -6.52 -2.10 -9.64
CA ALA A 75 -7.93 -2.13 -10.01
C ALA A 75 -8.53 -0.72 -10.17
N LEU A 76 -8.04 0.26 -9.40
CA LEU A 76 -8.44 1.66 -9.51
C LEU A 76 -7.93 2.26 -10.82
N ASP A 77 -6.65 2.03 -11.15
CA ASP A 77 -6.05 2.49 -12.40
C ASP A 77 -6.73 1.88 -13.64
N GLU A 78 -7.26 0.66 -13.50
CA GLU A 78 -8.00 -0.07 -14.54
C GLU A 78 -9.53 0.15 -14.51
N GLU A 79 -10.02 1.12 -13.71
CA GLU A 79 -11.43 1.51 -13.59
C GLU A 79 -12.41 0.35 -13.26
N ARG A 80 -11.91 -0.68 -12.58
CA ARG A 80 -12.68 -1.86 -12.17
C ARG A 80 -12.75 -2.09 -10.66
N LEU A 81 -12.27 -1.13 -9.88
CA LEU A 81 -12.31 -1.15 -8.42
C LEU A 81 -13.72 -0.85 -7.90
N LEU A 82 -14.24 -1.76 -7.09
CA LEU A 82 -15.37 -1.58 -6.20
C LEU A 82 -14.91 -1.77 -4.76
N GLN A 83 -15.55 -1.09 -3.82
CA GLN A 83 -15.09 -1.08 -2.44
C GLN A 83 -16.22 -1.37 -1.46
N MET A 84 -15.89 -2.15 -0.45
CA MET A 84 -16.74 -2.45 0.70
C MET A 84 -15.94 -2.24 1.98
N ARG A 85 -16.61 -1.79 3.05
CA ARG A 85 -15.99 -1.58 4.35
C ARG A 85 -16.70 -2.40 5.43
N LEU A 86 -15.94 -3.17 6.20
CA LEU A 86 -16.46 -4.02 7.28
C LEU A 86 -16.27 -3.43 8.68
N ASP A 87 -15.26 -2.59 8.86
CA ASP A 87 -14.90 -1.95 10.13
C ASP A 87 -15.10 -0.43 10.05
N ASP A 88 -15.43 0.21 11.16
CA ASP A 88 -15.46 1.68 11.24
C ASP A 88 -14.02 2.21 11.28
N MET A 89 -13.42 2.29 10.09
CA MET A 89 -12.08 2.80 9.90
C MET A 89 -12.03 3.81 8.76
N ARG A 90 -10.92 4.56 8.72
CA ARG A 90 -10.57 5.45 7.63
C ARG A 90 -9.78 4.68 6.58
N LEU A 91 -10.23 4.73 5.32
CA LEU A 91 -9.55 4.04 4.22
C LEU A 91 -8.20 4.73 3.93
N PRO A 92 -7.19 3.99 3.47
CA PRO A 92 -5.94 4.59 3.01
C PRO A 92 -6.18 5.49 1.79
N ALA A 93 -5.49 6.62 1.69
CA ALA A 93 -5.51 7.43 0.46
C ALA A 93 -4.92 6.61 -0.72
N PRO A 94 -5.46 6.72 -1.95
CA PRO A 94 -6.57 7.61 -2.37
C PRO A 94 -7.97 7.00 -2.21
N PHE A 95 -8.08 5.80 -1.66
CA PHE A 95 -9.32 5.01 -1.61
C PHE A 95 -10.43 5.65 -0.77
N GLU A 96 -10.09 6.49 0.20
CA GLU A 96 -11.04 7.20 1.05
C GLU A 96 -11.90 8.24 0.32
N GLU A 97 -11.44 8.75 -0.82
CA GLU A 97 -12.18 9.74 -1.62
C GLU A 97 -13.20 9.08 -2.54
N LEU A 98 -13.14 7.76 -2.64
CA LEU A 98 -13.95 6.96 -3.54
C LEU A 98 -15.20 6.43 -2.85
N LYS A 99 -16.25 6.21 -3.65
CA LYS A 99 -17.47 5.58 -3.16
C LYS A 99 -17.15 4.18 -2.61
N THR A 100 -17.63 3.93 -1.39
CA THR A 100 -17.41 2.69 -0.66
C THR A 100 -18.73 2.25 -0.04
N ALA A 101 -19.11 0.99 -0.24
CA ALA A 101 -20.31 0.43 0.36
C ALA A 101 -20.03 0.07 1.83
N ASP A 102 -20.87 0.53 2.73
CA ASP A 102 -20.70 0.26 4.16
C ASP A 102 -21.47 -0.98 4.63
N LEU A 103 -20.77 -1.93 5.26
CA LEU A 103 -21.32 -3.14 5.86
C LEU A 103 -21.16 -3.17 7.39
N HIS A 104 -20.59 -2.14 7.99
CA HIS A 104 -20.41 -2.10 9.44
C HIS A 104 -21.72 -1.71 10.16
N SER A 105 -21.79 -1.98 11.47
CA SER A 105 -22.82 -1.42 12.37
C SER A 105 -24.28 -1.70 11.95
N GLY A 106 -24.54 -2.85 11.31
CA GLY A 106 -25.90 -3.25 10.88
C GLY A 106 -26.43 -2.50 9.66
N LYS A 107 -25.65 -1.57 9.10
CA LYS A 107 -25.88 -1.04 7.75
C LYS A 107 -25.32 -2.04 6.76
N ALA A 108 -26.05 -2.29 5.68
CA ALA A 108 -25.64 -3.20 4.64
C ALA A 108 -25.99 -2.58 3.29
N GLU A 109 -25.12 -1.68 2.81
CA GLU A 109 -25.34 -0.86 1.61
C GLU A 109 -25.09 -1.64 0.30
N TRP A 110 -25.71 -2.81 0.18
CA TRP A 110 -25.57 -3.68 -0.97
C TRP A 110 -26.01 -3.05 -2.29
N GLY A 111 -27.01 -2.16 -2.26
CA GLY A 111 -27.54 -1.54 -3.47
C GLY A 111 -26.50 -0.78 -4.29
N LEU A 112 -25.55 -0.10 -3.62
CA LEU A 112 -24.46 0.61 -4.30
C LEU A 112 -23.53 -0.38 -5.02
N LEU A 113 -23.12 -1.43 -4.33
CA LEU A 113 -22.26 -2.47 -4.88
C LEU A 113 -22.94 -3.22 -6.03
N GLU A 114 -24.17 -3.69 -5.82
CA GLU A 114 -24.94 -4.46 -6.80
C GLU A 114 -25.19 -3.65 -8.08
N ALA A 115 -25.53 -2.36 -7.96
CA ALA A 115 -25.69 -1.47 -9.11
C ALA A 115 -24.38 -1.29 -9.90
N SER A 116 -23.27 -1.12 -9.19
CA SER A 116 -21.94 -0.93 -9.80
C SER A 116 -21.43 -2.21 -10.46
N LEU A 117 -21.72 -3.36 -9.85
CA LEU A 117 -21.38 -4.69 -10.38
C LEU A 117 -22.22 -5.01 -11.62
N ALA A 118 -23.52 -4.71 -11.62
CA ALA A 118 -24.36 -4.87 -12.79
C ALA A 118 -23.85 -4.02 -13.97
N ARG A 119 -23.45 -2.77 -13.71
CA ARG A 119 -22.89 -1.87 -14.72
C ARG A 119 -21.60 -2.42 -15.34
N LEU A 120 -20.63 -2.81 -14.52
CA LEU A 120 -19.35 -3.35 -15.00
C LEU A 120 -19.50 -4.71 -15.68
N VAL A 121 -20.21 -5.65 -15.05
CA VAL A 121 -20.24 -7.04 -15.48
C VAL A 121 -21.39 -7.35 -16.43
N ARG A 122 -22.60 -6.86 -16.21
CA ARG A 122 -23.73 -7.22 -17.10
C ARG A 122 -23.81 -6.31 -18.31
N GLU A 123 -23.60 -5.01 -18.09
CA GLU A 123 -23.75 -4.00 -19.14
C GLU A 123 -22.45 -3.69 -19.88
N ASN A 124 -21.31 -4.17 -19.35
CA ASN A 124 -19.97 -3.87 -19.87
C ASN A 124 -19.72 -2.37 -20.01
N ARG A 125 -20.29 -1.57 -19.10
CA ARG A 125 -20.13 -0.13 -19.05
C ARG A 125 -19.07 0.21 -18.00
N PRO A 126 -18.04 1.00 -18.34
CA PRO A 126 -17.08 1.49 -17.36
C PRO A 126 -17.77 2.22 -16.22
N LEU A 127 -17.13 2.19 -15.05
CA LEU A 127 -17.48 3.11 -13.97
C LEU A 127 -17.29 4.56 -14.46
N GLU A 128 -17.93 5.49 -13.77
CA GLU A 128 -17.70 6.89 -14.09
C GLU A 128 -16.22 7.22 -13.83
N PRO A 129 -15.48 7.76 -14.82
CA PRO A 129 -14.05 7.98 -14.69
C PRO A 129 -13.79 8.86 -13.47
N ILE A 130 -12.97 8.34 -12.56
CA ILE A 130 -12.59 9.10 -11.38
C ILE A 130 -11.51 10.08 -11.83
N ASP A 131 -11.60 11.35 -11.43
CA ASP A 131 -10.56 12.32 -11.79
C ASP A 131 -9.25 11.98 -11.07
N HIS A 132 -8.43 11.17 -11.73
CA HIS A 132 -7.14 10.72 -11.21
C HIS A 132 -6.17 11.88 -10.97
N ARG A 133 -6.40 13.08 -11.52
CA ARG A 133 -5.60 14.27 -11.17
C ARG A 133 -5.94 14.75 -9.77
N ALA A 134 -7.23 14.78 -9.41
CA ALA A 134 -7.66 15.16 -8.08
C ALA A 134 -7.09 14.20 -7.02
N LEU A 135 -7.22 12.89 -7.22
CA LEU A 135 -6.70 11.85 -6.31
C LEU A 135 -5.17 11.90 -6.15
N ARG A 136 -4.44 12.07 -7.27
CA ARG A 136 -2.97 12.12 -7.27
C ARG A 136 -2.43 13.38 -6.60
N ASN A 137 -3.20 14.46 -6.62
CA ASN A 137 -2.89 15.71 -5.91
C ASN A 137 -3.25 15.64 -4.42
N ALA A 138 -4.21 14.80 -4.04
CA ALA A 138 -4.64 14.62 -2.65
C ALA A 138 -3.81 13.60 -1.88
N GLN A 139 -3.10 12.70 -2.57
CA GLN A 139 -2.08 11.87 -1.98
C GLN A 139 -0.99 12.77 -1.37
N PRO A 140 -0.72 12.71 -0.05
CA PRO A 140 0.41 13.46 0.50
C PRO A 140 1.63 12.96 -0.23
N ASN A 141 2.36 13.89 -0.87
CA ASN A 141 3.66 13.59 -1.45
C ASN A 141 4.49 12.88 -0.36
N ILE A 142 4.57 11.56 -0.41
CA ILE A 142 5.67 10.83 0.19
C ILE A 142 6.84 11.17 -0.73
N VAL A 143 7.34 12.40 -0.56
CA VAL A 143 8.47 12.93 -1.31
C VAL A 143 9.53 11.88 -1.20
N GLY A 144 9.85 11.28 -2.35
CA GLY A 144 10.95 10.35 -2.52
C GLY A 144 12.23 11.02 -2.05
N ALA A 145 12.55 10.86 -0.78
CA ALA A 145 13.85 11.19 -0.24
C ALA A 145 14.82 9.98 -0.13
N PRO A 146 14.68 8.83 -0.83
CA PRO A 146 15.73 7.84 -0.77
C PRO A 146 16.98 8.33 -1.51
N ARG A 147 16.84 9.13 -2.58
CA ARG A 147 17.99 9.57 -3.40
C ARG A 147 18.91 10.57 -2.70
N LEU A 148 18.36 11.54 -1.97
CA LEU A 148 19.15 12.53 -1.23
C LEU A 148 19.84 11.91 -0.01
N LEU A 149 19.16 11.00 0.71
CA LEU A 149 19.77 10.24 1.80
C LEU A 149 20.89 9.32 1.30
N LEU A 150 20.66 8.60 0.18
CA LEU A 150 21.69 7.75 -0.42
C LEU A 150 22.91 8.57 -0.86
N ALA A 151 22.70 9.74 -1.46
CA ALA A 151 23.79 10.64 -1.87
C ALA A 151 24.58 11.21 -0.68
N ALA A 152 23.91 11.53 0.42
CA ALA A 152 24.56 12.00 1.64
C ALA A 152 25.41 10.89 2.30
N VAL A 153 24.90 9.66 2.33
CA VAL A 153 25.61 8.50 2.90
C VAL A 153 26.82 8.11 2.04
N THR A 154 26.69 8.12 0.71
CA THR A 154 27.82 7.83 -0.18
C THR A 154 28.91 8.88 -0.06
N LEU A 155 28.55 10.17 0.00
CA LEU A 155 29.52 11.25 0.19
C LEU A 155 30.28 11.11 1.53
N ALA A 156 29.57 10.77 2.61
CA ALA A 156 30.18 10.55 3.92
C ALA A 156 31.15 9.36 3.94
N LEU A 157 30.80 8.25 3.27
CA LEU A 157 31.67 7.07 3.14
C LEU A 157 32.93 7.37 2.32
N VAL A 158 32.81 8.14 1.24
CA VAL A 158 33.96 8.55 0.43
C VAL A 158 34.90 9.46 1.24
N ALA A 159 34.36 10.46 1.94
CA ALA A 159 35.15 11.32 2.81
C ALA A 159 35.87 10.52 3.91
N PHE A 160 35.20 9.53 4.50
CA PHE A 160 35.78 8.64 5.49
C PHE A 160 36.94 7.79 4.93
N SER A 161 36.75 7.19 3.75
CA SER A 161 37.77 6.38 3.09
C SER A 161 39.03 7.19 2.77
N VAL A 162 38.86 8.45 2.34
CA VAL A 162 39.98 9.37 2.07
C VAL A 162 40.72 9.73 3.37
N ALA A 163 39.99 10.05 4.45
CA ALA A 163 40.61 10.35 5.75
C ALA A 163 41.36 9.14 6.34
N LEU A 164 40.80 7.94 6.21
CA LEU A 164 41.44 6.69 6.66
C LEU A 164 42.74 6.44 5.89
N THR A 165 42.72 6.63 4.57
CA THR A 165 43.91 6.44 3.72
C THR A 165 45.01 7.47 4.03
N ALA A 166 44.65 8.73 4.31
CA ALA A 166 45.59 9.77 4.71
C ALA A 166 46.23 9.50 6.08
N ALA A 167 45.46 8.94 7.02
CA ALA A 167 45.94 8.55 8.35
C ALA A 167 46.91 7.36 8.29
N PHE A 168 46.60 6.32 7.52
CA PHE A 168 47.46 5.14 7.39
C PHE A 168 48.78 5.41 6.65
N ASN A 169 48.80 6.40 5.76
CA ASN A 169 50.01 6.82 5.05
C ASN A 169 50.91 7.77 5.87
N GLY A 170 50.59 8.05 7.14
CA GLY A 170 51.43 8.86 8.03
C GLY A 170 51.47 10.36 7.69
N VAL A 171 50.54 10.83 6.86
CA VAL A 171 50.46 12.24 6.41
C VAL A 171 49.83 13.16 7.46
N MET A 172 49.06 12.59 8.41
CA MET A 172 48.25 13.36 9.35
C MET A 172 48.76 13.22 10.80
N ARG A 173 48.88 14.34 11.53
CA ARG A 173 49.32 14.35 12.93
C ARG A 173 48.24 13.72 13.84
N PRO A 174 48.63 13.14 15.00
CA PRO A 174 47.69 12.47 15.91
C PRO A 174 46.53 13.36 16.37
N ASP A 175 46.79 14.65 16.53
CA ASP A 175 45.81 15.64 16.99
C ASP A 175 44.71 15.90 15.94
N ASP A 176 45.09 15.89 14.66
CA ASP A 176 44.17 16.06 13.53
C ASP A 176 43.31 14.80 13.31
N PHE A 177 43.85 13.62 13.63
CA PHE A 177 43.13 12.35 13.56
C PHE A 177 42.00 12.27 14.60
N GLN A 178 42.23 12.75 15.82
CA GLN A 178 41.19 12.81 16.85
C GLN A 178 40.03 13.73 16.43
N LEU A 179 40.34 14.89 15.84
CA LEU A 179 39.34 15.82 15.34
C LEU A 179 38.45 15.19 14.25
N ALA A 180 39.05 14.44 13.32
CA ALA A 180 38.33 13.72 12.28
C ALA A 180 37.39 12.63 12.86
N MET A 181 37.85 11.93 13.90
CA MET A 181 37.05 10.90 14.56
C MET A 181 35.85 11.47 15.33
N PHE A 182 36.03 12.61 16.00
CA PHE A 182 34.91 13.34 16.62
C PHE A 182 33.90 13.84 15.60
N GLY A 183 34.38 14.37 14.46
CA GLY A 183 33.51 14.76 13.34
C GLY A 183 32.64 13.59 12.85
N MET A 184 33.23 12.39 12.75
CA MET A 184 32.51 11.19 12.30
C MET A 184 31.44 10.72 13.30
N LEU A 185 31.73 10.79 14.61
CA LEU A 185 30.75 10.46 15.65
C LEU A 185 29.55 11.41 15.60
N VAL A 186 29.79 12.72 15.41
CA VAL A 186 28.71 13.71 15.31
C VAL A 186 27.83 13.43 14.08
N VAL A 187 28.43 13.18 12.91
CA VAL A 187 27.68 12.87 11.68
C VAL A 187 26.86 11.58 11.83
N SER A 188 27.44 10.54 12.44
CA SER A 188 26.74 9.27 12.67
C SER A 188 25.55 9.42 13.61
N VAL A 189 25.70 10.19 14.69
CA VAL A 189 24.62 10.51 15.64
C VAL A 189 23.52 11.34 14.95
N LEU A 190 23.91 12.32 14.10
CA LEU A 190 22.95 13.12 13.35
C LEU A 190 22.13 12.27 12.37
N CYS A 191 22.79 11.35 11.65
CA CYS A 191 22.13 10.40 10.76
C CYS A 191 21.16 9.47 11.51
N ALA A 192 21.56 8.95 12.67
CA ALA A 192 20.71 8.11 13.51
C ALA A 192 19.47 8.87 14.02
N LEU A 193 19.64 10.13 14.44
CA LEU A 193 18.55 11.00 14.86
C LEU A 193 17.55 11.30 13.74
N VAL A 194 18.04 11.59 12.53
CA VAL A 194 17.20 11.83 11.36
C VAL A 194 16.43 10.57 10.95
N ALA A 195 17.07 9.40 11.00
CA ALA A 195 16.41 8.13 10.76
C ALA A 195 15.33 7.83 11.81
N ALA A 196 15.62 8.07 13.09
CA ALA A 196 14.67 7.90 14.19
C ALA A 196 13.47 8.87 14.08
N GLN A 197 13.71 10.14 13.74
CA GLN A 197 12.63 11.13 13.51
C GLN A 197 11.72 10.71 12.36
N ARG A 198 12.26 10.16 11.26
CA ARG A 198 11.43 9.61 10.17
C ARG A 198 10.62 8.40 10.60
N LEU A 199 11.20 7.49 11.38
CA LEU A 199 10.46 6.32 11.86
C LEU A 199 9.30 6.74 12.79
N PHE A 200 9.54 7.76 13.61
CA PHE A 200 8.55 8.29 14.54
C PHE A 200 7.43 9.08 13.83
N SER A 201 7.74 9.84 12.78
CA SER A 201 6.72 10.55 12.00
C SER A 201 5.81 9.59 11.22
N ILE A 202 6.35 8.48 10.70
CA ILE A 202 5.56 7.43 10.04
C ILE A 202 4.60 6.77 11.04
N ARG A 203 5.06 6.46 12.27
CA ARG A 203 4.20 5.89 13.31
C ARG A 203 3.08 6.83 13.74
N ARG A 204 3.32 8.15 13.73
CA ARG A 204 2.32 9.15 14.14
C ARG A 204 1.27 9.44 13.07
N ALA A 205 1.58 9.22 11.79
CA ALA A 205 0.64 9.36 10.68
C ALA A 205 -0.32 8.16 10.52
N GLY A 206 -0.11 7.08 11.27
CA GLY A 206 -0.96 5.88 11.29
C GLY A 206 -1.88 5.73 12.51
N GLY A 207 -2.07 6.81 13.29
CA GLY A 207 -2.94 6.86 14.47
C GLY A 207 -4.23 7.60 14.23
#